data_AF-A0A7V2SY08-F1
#
_entry.id   AF-A0A7V2SY08-F1
#
_cell.length_a   1.000
_cell.length_b   1.000
_cell.length_c   1.000
_cell.angle_alpha   90.00
_cell.angle_beta   90.00
_cell.angle_gamma   90.00
#
_symmetry.space_group_name_H-M   'P 1'
#
loop_
_entity.id
_entity.type
_entity.pdbx_description
1 polymer ?
#
loop_
_entity_poly.entity_id
_entity_poly.type
_entity_poly.pdbx_seq_one_letter_code
_entity_poly.pdbx_strand_id
1 'polypeptide(L)'
;MAFMSSRNKDKFILGIETSCDETAASVLRPPKEVLSDVVSSQIDVHSHYGGVVPELASRHHLKNIVWVVDKALRDASVGLDDIGCVAVTQGPGLVGALVVGLSFGKAISATRGLALVGVNHVHAHLHAIFLEDVHIQYPYIGVIVSGGHTAIYIVRGELDYELLGQTRDDAAGEAFDKVAKVLGLPYPGGPIIGKLATQGDPNRFHFPRARLRATPYDFSFSGLKTSVINTIRSLQQSSPGDMP
;
A
#
# COMPACT_ATOMS: atom_id res chain seq x y z
N MET A 1 24.28 -5.71 16.52
CA MET A 1 23.57 -5.05 17.63
C MET A 1 24.58 -4.20 18.40
N ALA A 2 24.77 -2.94 17.98
CA ALA A 2 25.45 -1.84 18.69
C ALA A 2 25.87 -0.74 17.68
N PHE A 3 24.94 0.12 17.26
CA PHE A 3 25.27 1.37 16.53
C PHE A 3 24.28 2.52 16.82
N MET A 4 23.64 2.52 17.99
CA MET A 4 22.92 3.69 18.48
C MET A 4 23.77 4.36 19.55
N SER A 5 24.69 5.22 19.11
CA SER A 5 25.38 6.17 19.98
C SER A 5 24.34 7.03 20.72
N SER A 6 24.57 7.22 22.02
CA SER A 6 23.66 7.85 22.99
C SER A 6 23.34 9.33 22.75
N ARG A 7 23.67 9.91 21.59
CA ARG A 7 23.39 11.31 21.22
C ARG A 7 22.14 11.52 20.34
N ASN A 8 21.40 10.46 19.97
CA ASN A 8 20.38 10.53 18.93
C ASN A 8 18.94 10.24 19.39
N LYS A 9 18.67 10.14 20.69
CA LYS A 9 17.33 9.80 21.20
C LYS A 9 16.27 10.87 20.94
N ASP A 10 16.68 12.11 20.64
CA ASP A 10 15.78 13.24 20.38
C ASP A 10 15.66 13.60 18.89
N LYS A 11 16.27 12.82 17.98
CA LYS A 11 16.25 13.14 16.55
C LYS A 11 15.12 12.44 15.81
N PHE A 12 14.57 13.13 14.82
CA PHE A 12 13.41 12.68 14.05
C PHE A 12 13.77 11.58 13.03
N ILE A 13 12.76 10.81 12.63
CA ILE A 13 12.87 9.80 11.57
C ILE A 13 12.26 10.37 10.30
N LEU A 14 13.01 10.34 9.19
CA LEU A 14 12.47 10.63 7.87
C LEU A 14 12.04 9.32 7.18
N GLY A 15 10.74 9.14 6.99
CA GLY A 15 10.15 8.03 6.23
C GLY A 15 10.03 8.37 4.74
N ILE A 16 10.31 7.42 3.85
CA ILE A 16 10.14 7.56 2.39
C ILE A 16 9.49 6.29 1.82
N GLU A 17 8.39 6.46 1.08
CA GLU A 17 7.61 5.38 0.46
C GLU A 17 7.43 5.65 -1.05
N THR A 18 7.78 4.66 -1.87
CA THR A 18 7.80 4.71 -3.35
C THR A 18 7.59 3.32 -3.97
N SER A 19 6.85 2.43 -3.31
CA SER A 19 6.71 1.02 -3.73
C SER A 19 5.79 0.83 -4.94
N CYS A 20 4.82 1.71 -5.15
CA CYS A 20 3.83 1.56 -6.22
C CYS A 20 3.59 2.88 -6.98
N ASP A 21 2.52 3.61 -6.68
CA ASP A 21 2.06 4.79 -7.42
C ASP A 21 1.85 6.01 -6.51
N GLU A 22 2.32 5.95 -5.27
CA GLU A 22 2.34 7.07 -4.34
C GLU A 22 3.78 7.44 -3.99
N THR A 23 4.15 8.70 -4.18
CA THR A 23 5.41 9.22 -3.64
C THR A 23 5.09 9.85 -2.30
N ALA A 24 5.58 9.27 -1.21
CA ALA A 24 5.28 9.77 0.12
C ALA A 24 6.54 9.97 0.96
N ALA A 25 6.47 10.97 1.83
CA ALA A 25 7.46 11.19 2.87
C ALA A 25 6.80 11.68 4.15
N SER A 26 7.35 11.27 5.29
CA SER A 26 6.86 11.62 6.61
C SER A 26 8.01 11.91 7.57
N VAL A 27 7.71 12.69 8.60
CA VAL A 27 8.65 12.96 9.70
C VAL A 27 8.00 12.48 10.98
N LEU A 28 8.67 11.59 11.70
CA LEU A 28 8.19 11.06 12.98
C LEU A 28 9.11 11.48 14.12
N ARG A 29 8.50 11.86 15.26
CA ARG A 29 9.14 11.91 16.56
C ARG A 29 8.89 10.58 17.27
N PRO A 30 9.95 9.81 17.61
CA PRO A 30 9.79 8.62 18.42
C PRO A 30 9.07 8.91 19.75
N PRO A 31 8.25 7.97 20.26
CA PRO A 31 8.07 6.61 19.75
C PRO A 31 7.01 6.47 18.65
N LYS A 32 6.04 7.39 18.50
CA LYS A 32 4.90 7.22 17.58
C LYS A 32 4.30 8.51 17.00
N GLU A 33 4.82 9.68 17.35
CA GLU A 33 4.20 10.96 16.95
C GLU A 33 4.57 11.29 15.50
N VAL A 34 3.57 11.43 14.64
CA VAL A 34 3.73 11.83 13.23
C VAL A 34 3.64 13.36 13.15
N LEU A 35 4.75 14.01 12.78
CA LEU A 35 4.83 15.48 12.66
C LEU A 35 4.40 15.97 11.28
N SER A 36 4.57 15.14 10.24
CA SER A 36 4.11 15.42 8.88
C SER A 36 3.89 14.13 8.13
N ASP A 37 2.91 14.10 7.24
CA ASP A 37 2.67 13.03 6.27
C ASP A 37 2.26 13.65 4.93
N VAL A 38 3.12 13.52 3.93
CA VAL A 38 2.94 14.12 2.61
C VAL A 38 2.85 13.02 1.58
N VAL A 39 1.72 12.94 0.89
CA VAL A 39 1.47 11.96 -0.17
C VAL A 39 1.19 12.66 -1.49
N SER A 40 2.01 12.35 -2.50
CA SER A 40 1.74 12.65 -3.90
C SER A 40 1.23 11.41 -4.60
N SER A 41 -0.09 11.27 -4.67
CA SER A 41 -0.74 10.19 -5.42
C SER A 41 -0.63 10.39 -6.93
N GLN A 42 -0.48 9.30 -7.68
CA GLN A 42 -0.46 9.29 -9.14
C GLN A 42 -1.76 8.73 -9.75
N ILE A 43 -2.83 8.61 -8.97
CA ILE A 43 -4.14 8.08 -9.42
C ILE A 43 -4.61 8.76 -10.71
N ASP A 44 -4.53 10.09 -10.80
CA ASP A 44 -4.96 10.83 -11.99
C ASP A 44 -4.18 10.40 -13.25
N VAL A 45 -2.90 10.07 -13.11
CA VAL A 45 -2.05 9.62 -14.23
C VAL A 45 -2.48 8.22 -14.67
N HIS A 46 -2.62 7.29 -13.72
CA HIS A 46 -2.90 5.88 -14.00
C HIS A 46 -4.37 5.61 -14.36
N SER A 47 -5.28 6.51 -13.99
CA SER A 47 -6.71 6.40 -14.31
C SER A 47 -6.98 6.31 -15.82
N HIS A 48 -6.19 7.03 -16.63
CA HIS A 48 -6.26 7.01 -18.10
C HIS A 48 -5.93 5.63 -18.71
N TYR A 49 -5.21 4.78 -17.97
CA TYR A 49 -4.79 3.45 -18.41
C TYR A 49 -5.63 2.33 -17.74
N GLY A 50 -6.44 2.69 -16.74
CA GLY A 50 -7.25 1.77 -15.95
C GLY A 50 -6.39 0.81 -15.11
N GLY A 51 -5.28 1.30 -14.57
CA GLY A 51 -4.34 0.57 -13.72
C GLY A 51 -2.94 1.18 -13.75
N VAL A 52 -2.11 0.79 -12.78
CA VAL A 52 -0.74 1.31 -12.62
C VAL A 52 0.16 0.89 -13.79
N VAL A 53 0.78 1.87 -14.46
CA VAL A 53 1.79 1.65 -15.50
C VAL A 53 3.19 1.80 -14.88
N PRO A 54 3.99 0.72 -14.74
CA PRO A 54 5.22 0.74 -13.94
C PRO A 54 6.27 1.79 -14.33
N GLU A 55 6.44 2.01 -15.64
CA GLU A 55 7.40 3.00 -16.16
C GLU A 55 6.94 4.45 -15.84
N LEU A 56 5.65 4.74 -16.00
CA LEU A 56 5.11 6.05 -15.62
C LEU A 56 5.24 6.27 -14.12
N ALA A 57 4.96 5.24 -13.32
CA ALA A 57 5.07 5.33 -11.88
C ALA A 57 6.48 5.72 -11.43
N SER A 58 7.48 5.01 -11.97
CA SER A 58 8.90 5.28 -11.72
C SER A 58 9.30 6.72 -12.05
N ARG A 59 8.86 7.24 -13.22
CA ARG A 59 9.13 8.64 -13.63
C ARG A 59 8.46 9.67 -12.73
N HIS A 60 7.25 9.39 -12.26
CA HIS A 60 6.55 10.28 -11.36
C HIS A 60 7.20 10.32 -9.97
N HIS A 61 7.72 9.21 -9.45
CA HIS A 61 8.55 9.25 -8.24
C HIS A 61 9.80 10.12 -8.42
N LEU A 62 10.53 9.98 -9.53
CA LEU A 62 11.71 10.80 -9.82
C LEU A 62 11.36 12.30 -9.87
N LYS A 63 10.24 12.64 -10.49
CA LYS A 63 9.75 14.02 -10.57
C LYS A 63 9.36 14.58 -9.20
N ASN A 64 8.79 13.75 -8.32
CA ASN A 64 8.10 14.21 -7.13
C ASN A 64 8.92 14.12 -5.84
N ILE A 65 9.85 13.17 -5.74
CA ILE A 65 10.50 12.82 -4.47
C ILE A 65 11.17 14.00 -3.75
N VAL A 66 11.78 14.90 -4.51
CA VAL A 66 12.46 16.09 -3.94
C VAL A 66 11.46 17.00 -3.24
N TRP A 67 10.37 17.39 -3.91
CA TRP A 67 9.42 18.32 -3.33
C TRP A 67 8.58 17.67 -2.23
N VAL A 68 8.28 16.37 -2.34
CA VAL A 68 7.55 15.62 -1.31
C VAL A 68 8.34 15.59 0.00
N VAL A 69 9.63 15.26 -0.07
CA VAL A 69 10.50 15.23 1.12
C VAL A 69 10.72 16.63 1.69
N ASP A 70 10.98 17.62 0.84
CA ASP A 70 11.13 19.02 1.24
C ASP A 70 9.87 19.57 1.92
N LYS A 71 8.68 19.24 1.40
CA LYS A 71 7.41 19.58 2.03
C LYS A 71 7.22 18.89 3.37
N ALA A 72 7.54 17.60 3.50
CA ALA A 72 7.43 16.88 4.77
C ALA A 72 8.29 17.52 5.87
N LEU A 73 9.54 17.84 5.55
CA LEU A 73 10.45 18.55 6.49
C LEU A 73 9.89 19.92 6.91
N ARG A 74 9.36 20.69 5.96
CA ARG A 74 8.74 22.01 6.23
C ARG A 74 7.48 21.90 7.08
N ASP A 75 6.58 20.99 6.75
CA ASP A 75 5.33 20.79 7.48
C ASP A 75 5.62 20.37 8.94
N ALA A 76 6.68 19.58 9.14
CA ALA A 76 7.17 19.22 10.48
C ALA A 76 8.00 20.32 11.17
N SER A 77 8.27 21.44 10.49
CA SER A 77 9.12 22.55 10.98
C SER A 77 10.53 22.14 11.38
N VAL A 78 11.17 21.25 10.61
CA VAL A 78 12.52 20.73 10.86
C VAL A 78 13.41 20.78 9.62
N GLY A 79 14.73 20.76 9.81
CA GLY A 79 15.72 20.60 8.75
C GLY A 79 16.30 19.19 8.69
N LEU A 80 17.10 18.92 7.64
CA LEU A 80 17.82 17.64 7.52
C LEU A 80 18.81 17.38 8.67
N ASP A 81 19.31 18.42 9.33
CA ASP A 81 20.25 18.30 10.45
C ASP A 81 19.57 17.80 11.75
N ASP A 82 18.24 17.93 11.84
CA ASP A 82 17.42 17.43 12.94
C ASP A 82 17.05 15.94 12.76
N ILE A 83 17.28 15.38 11.57
CA ILE A 83 17.00 13.98 11.26
C ILE A 83 18.08 13.08 11.87
N GLY A 84 17.65 11.99 12.52
CA GLY A 84 18.50 11.00 13.17
C GLY A 84 18.70 9.73 12.36
N CYS A 85 17.69 9.35 11.56
CA CYS A 85 17.76 8.26 10.60
C CYS A 85 16.79 8.46 9.44
N VAL A 86 17.08 7.77 8.34
CA VAL A 86 16.21 7.70 7.17
C VAL A 86 15.67 6.27 7.06
N ALA A 87 14.34 6.12 7.07
CA ALA A 87 13.65 4.87 6.86
C ALA A 87 13.04 4.87 5.46
N VAL A 88 13.36 3.88 4.63
CA VAL A 88 12.91 3.83 3.23
C VAL A 88 12.36 2.47 2.90
N THR A 89 11.24 2.43 2.20
CA THR A 89 10.67 1.19 1.70
C THR A 89 11.64 0.47 0.77
N GLN A 90 12.04 -0.74 1.17
CA GLN A 90 12.92 -1.62 0.40
C GLN A 90 12.13 -2.57 -0.52
N GLY A 91 10.89 -2.87 -0.15
CA GLY A 91 9.99 -3.75 -0.88
C GLY A 91 9.00 -4.45 0.05
N PRO A 92 8.11 -5.30 -0.47
CA PRO A 92 7.87 -5.55 -1.89
C PRO A 92 7.30 -4.31 -2.62
N GLY A 93 7.36 -4.32 -3.96
CA GLY A 93 6.91 -3.20 -4.80
C GLY A 93 7.46 -3.27 -6.22
N LEU A 94 7.11 -2.29 -7.04
CA LEU A 94 7.61 -2.12 -8.40
C LEU A 94 9.10 -1.73 -8.34
N VAL A 95 9.96 -2.55 -8.95
CA VAL A 95 11.43 -2.36 -8.87
C VAL A 95 11.88 -0.96 -9.32
N GLY A 96 11.30 -0.44 -10.40
CA GLY A 96 11.63 0.90 -10.90
C GLY A 96 11.25 2.01 -9.92
N ALA A 97 10.12 1.85 -9.22
CA ALA A 97 9.63 2.79 -8.21
C ALA A 97 10.50 2.73 -6.94
N LEU A 98 10.73 1.51 -6.42
CA LEU A 98 11.55 1.28 -5.21
C LEU A 98 12.97 1.85 -5.33
N VAL A 99 13.60 1.70 -6.51
CA VAL A 99 14.96 2.22 -6.74
C VAL A 99 15.03 3.73 -6.57
N VAL A 100 13.96 4.48 -6.86
CA VAL A 100 13.93 5.93 -6.68
C VAL A 100 14.03 6.29 -5.21
N GLY A 101 13.14 5.77 -4.37
CA GLY A 101 13.15 6.02 -2.93
C GLY A 101 14.46 5.55 -2.28
N LEU A 102 14.89 4.32 -2.57
CA LEU A 102 16.13 3.76 -2.02
C LEU A 102 17.35 4.59 -2.40
N SER A 103 17.46 5.04 -3.65
CA SER A 103 18.59 5.86 -4.09
C SER A 103 18.60 7.22 -3.40
N PHE A 104 17.42 7.84 -3.26
CA PHE A 104 17.28 9.13 -2.60
C PHE A 104 17.61 9.06 -1.11
N GLY A 105 17.07 8.06 -0.39
CA GLY A 105 17.39 7.85 1.02
C GLY A 105 18.86 7.51 1.26
N LYS A 106 19.47 6.69 0.39
CA LYS A 106 20.92 6.42 0.41
C LYS A 106 21.74 7.70 0.23
N ALA A 107 21.33 8.59 -0.67
CA ALA A 107 22.02 9.85 -0.87
C ALA A 107 21.96 10.74 0.38
N ILE A 108 20.80 10.88 1.03
CA ILE A 108 20.68 11.63 2.30
C ILE A 108 21.53 10.98 3.40
N SER A 109 21.40 9.67 3.58
CA SER A 109 22.15 8.92 4.60
C SER A 109 23.67 9.07 4.40
N ALA A 110 24.18 8.91 3.19
CA ALA A 110 25.60 9.00 2.89
C ALA A 110 26.15 10.42 3.05
N THR A 111 25.38 11.45 2.65
CA THR A 111 25.83 12.85 2.74
C THR A 111 25.79 13.41 4.16
N ARG A 112 24.88 12.92 5.00
CA ARG A 112 24.70 13.39 6.39
C ARG A 112 25.28 12.44 7.44
N GLY A 113 25.80 11.29 7.04
CA GLY A 113 26.30 10.26 7.97
C GLY A 113 25.20 9.65 8.85
N LEU A 114 23.97 9.58 8.33
CA LEU A 114 22.80 9.07 9.06
C LEU A 114 22.63 7.57 8.85
N ALA A 115 22.02 6.89 9.81
CA ALA A 115 21.59 5.51 9.61
C ALA A 115 20.49 5.43 8.54
N LEU A 116 20.58 4.42 7.67
CA LEU A 116 19.56 4.06 6.69
C LEU A 116 18.91 2.74 7.10
N VAL A 117 17.59 2.73 7.19
CA VAL A 117 16.80 1.54 7.54
C VAL A 117 15.93 1.16 6.33
N GLY A 118 16.14 -0.05 5.80
CA GLY A 118 15.26 -0.64 4.80
C GLY A 118 13.99 -1.17 5.47
N VAL A 119 12.83 -0.72 5.03
CA VAL A 119 11.53 -1.08 5.60
C VAL A 119 10.80 -2.02 4.65
N ASN A 120 10.23 -3.11 5.19
CA ASN A 120 9.31 -3.95 4.44
C ASN A 120 7.94 -3.27 4.39
N HIS A 121 7.43 -3.01 3.18
CA HIS A 121 6.17 -2.30 2.93
C HIS A 121 4.96 -2.99 3.61
N VAL A 122 4.86 -4.32 3.49
CA VAL A 122 3.74 -5.08 4.08
C VAL A 122 3.82 -5.08 5.60
N HIS A 123 5.03 -5.19 6.15
CA HIS A 123 5.21 -5.12 7.60
C HIS A 123 4.95 -3.71 8.14
N ALA A 124 5.26 -2.65 7.38
CA ALA A 124 4.91 -1.29 7.74
C ALA A 124 3.38 -1.12 7.83
N HIS A 125 2.62 -1.70 6.92
CA HIS A 125 1.15 -1.72 7.01
C HIS A 125 0.64 -2.46 8.26
N LEU A 126 1.25 -3.58 8.64
CA LEU A 126 0.91 -4.26 9.91
C LEU A 126 1.17 -3.36 11.13
N HIS A 127 2.16 -2.47 11.04
CA HIS A 127 2.55 -1.56 12.11
C HIS A 127 1.78 -0.24 12.16
N ALA A 128 1.08 0.14 11.09
CA ALA A 128 0.38 1.42 11.00
C ALA A 128 -0.61 1.64 12.17
N ILE A 129 -1.22 0.57 12.65
CA ILE A 129 -2.17 0.62 13.77
C ILE A 129 -1.56 1.05 15.11
N PHE A 130 -0.23 0.92 15.29
CA PHE A 130 0.46 1.38 16.50
C PHE A 130 0.69 2.90 16.53
N LEU A 131 0.42 3.60 15.43
CA LEU A 131 0.40 5.06 15.40
C LEU A 131 -0.87 5.62 16.05
N GLU A 132 -1.94 4.83 16.10
CA GLU A 132 -3.21 5.20 16.73
C GLU A 132 -3.14 5.06 18.26
N ASP A 133 -4.12 5.66 18.95
CA ASP A 133 -4.31 5.49 20.40
C ASP A 133 -5.08 4.21 20.73
N VAL A 134 -4.58 3.08 20.22
CA VAL A 134 -5.12 1.74 20.47
C VAL A 134 -4.08 0.85 21.14
N HIS A 135 -4.52 0.08 22.14
CA HIS A 135 -3.65 -0.87 22.83
C HIS A 135 -3.80 -2.26 22.22
N ILE A 136 -2.85 -2.65 21.37
CA ILE A 136 -2.79 -3.99 20.79
C ILE A 136 -1.72 -4.80 21.52
N GLN A 137 -2.09 -5.99 21.98
CA GLN A 137 -1.17 -6.93 22.59
C GLN A 137 -0.76 -8.00 21.58
N TYR A 138 0.51 -8.40 21.64
CA TYR A 138 0.99 -9.57 20.92
C TYR A 138 0.58 -10.88 21.64
N PRO A 139 0.35 -11.98 20.90
CA PRO A 139 0.26 -12.03 19.44
C PRO A 139 -1.10 -11.53 18.94
N TYR A 140 -1.13 -10.94 17.74
CA TYR A 140 -2.36 -10.60 17.04
C TYR A 140 -2.37 -11.17 15.61
N ILE A 141 -3.56 -11.26 15.02
CA ILE A 141 -3.73 -11.59 13.60
C ILE A 141 -3.84 -10.30 12.80
N GLY A 142 -2.89 -10.07 11.90
CA GLY A 142 -2.90 -8.96 10.96
C GLY A 142 -3.41 -9.42 9.61
N VAL A 143 -4.43 -8.73 9.08
CA VAL A 143 -4.95 -8.99 7.73
C VAL A 143 -4.63 -7.78 6.86
N ILE A 144 -3.80 -8.00 5.84
CA ILE A 144 -3.45 -6.99 4.86
C ILE A 144 -4.36 -7.18 3.66
N VAL A 145 -5.10 -6.13 3.30
CA VAL A 145 -5.98 -6.09 2.12
C VAL A 145 -5.76 -4.76 1.41
N SER A 146 -4.96 -4.77 0.35
CA SER A 146 -4.66 -3.58 -0.47
C SER A 146 -4.87 -3.87 -1.96
N GLY A 147 -4.53 -2.91 -2.81
CA GLY A 147 -4.52 -3.08 -4.27
C GLY A 147 -3.61 -4.22 -4.72
N GLY A 148 -2.43 -4.36 -4.11
CA GLY A 148 -1.41 -5.34 -4.52
C GLY A 148 -1.16 -6.48 -3.54
N HIS A 149 -1.74 -6.45 -2.34
CA HIS A 149 -1.49 -7.47 -1.31
C HIS A 149 -2.80 -7.98 -0.70
N THR A 150 -2.90 -9.29 -0.51
CA THR A 150 -3.94 -9.89 0.33
C THR A 150 -3.31 -11.04 1.10
N ALA A 151 -3.13 -10.86 2.41
CA ALA A 151 -2.39 -11.79 3.24
C ALA A 151 -2.84 -11.76 4.71
N ILE A 152 -2.70 -12.89 5.38
CA ILE A 152 -2.92 -13.07 6.82
C ILE A 152 -1.57 -13.38 7.47
N TYR A 153 -1.24 -12.63 8.50
CA TYR A 153 -0.07 -12.84 9.34
C TYR A 153 -0.49 -13.11 10.78
N ILE A 154 0.26 -13.95 11.48
CA ILE A 154 0.34 -13.88 12.93
C ILE A 154 1.56 -13.04 13.30
N VAL A 155 1.34 -11.99 14.08
CA VAL A 155 2.37 -11.06 14.53
C VAL A 155 2.62 -11.32 16.00
N ARG A 156 3.83 -11.78 16.34
CA ARG A 156 4.21 -12.23 17.69
C ARG A 156 5.05 -11.21 18.45
N GLY A 157 5.57 -10.21 17.76
CA GLY A 157 6.35 -9.11 18.31
C GLY A 157 6.64 -8.04 17.25
N GLU A 158 7.44 -7.04 17.62
CA GLU A 158 7.71 -5.88 16.75
C GLU A 158 8.35 -6.24 15.41
N LEU A 159 9.13 -7.33 15.33
CA LEU A 159 9.81 -7.78 14.12
C LEU A 159 9.61 -9.28 13.86
N ASP A 160 8.61 -9.89 14.52
CA ASP A 160 8.31 -11.32 14.43
C ASP A 160 6.94 -11.52 13.78
N TYR A 161 6.98 -11.89 12.50
CA TYR A 161 5.82 -12.07 11.65
C TYR A 161 5.88 -13.43 10.97
N GLU A 162 4.79 -14.17 11.04
CA GLU A 162 4.63 -15.45 10.35
C GLU A 162 3.44 -15.35 9.39
N LEU A 163 3.72 -15.56 8.09
CA LEU A 163 2.70 -15.58 7.04
C LEU A 163 1.87 -16.87 7.17
N LEU A 164 0.58 -16.73 7.45
CA LEU A 164 -0.35 -17.85 7.56
C LEU A 164 -0.97 -18.22 6.21
N GLY A 165 -1.23 -17.22 5.36
CA GLY A 165 -1.80 -17.43 4.04
C GLY A 165 -1.86 -16.14 3.23
N GLN A 166 -1.88 -16.27 1.90
CA GLN A 166 -1.92 -15.14 0.98
C GLN A 166 -2.74 -15.45 -0.27
N THR A 167 -3.07 -14.43 -1.06
CA THR A 167 -3.63 -14.67 -2.38
C THR A 167 -2.65 -15.43 -3.26
N ARG A 168 -3.17 -16.37 -4.05
CA ARG A 168 -2.41 -17.13 -5.06
C ARG A 168 -2.50 -16.53 -6.45
N ASP A 169 -3.37 -15.55 -6.64
CA ASP A 169 -3.63 -14.88 -7.91
C ASP A 169 -3.79 -13.37 -7.73
N ASP A 170 -4.95 -12.79 -8.05
CA ASP A 170 -5.18 -11.35 -7.87
C ASP A 170 -5.25 -11.03 -6.37
N ALA A 171 -4.80 -9.85 -5.96
CA ALA A 171 -5.19 -9.31 -4.66
C ALA A 171 -6.68 -8.90 -4.69
N ALA A 172 -7.28 -8.76 -3.51
CA ALA A 172 -8.68 -8.34 -3.41
C ALA A 172 -8.90 -6.99 -4.09
N GLY A 173 -8.06 -5.98 -3.81
CA GLY A 173 -8.18 -4.66 -4.44
C GLY A 173 -8.03 -4.72 -5.96
N GLU A 174 -7.05 -5.48 -6.48
CA GLU A 174 -6.88 -5.70 -7.91
C GLU A 174 -8.11 -6.37 -8.56
N ALA A 175 -8.76 -7.32 -7.87
CA ALA A 175 -9.99 -7.93 -8.36
C ALA A 175 -11.13 -6.91 -8.47
N PHE A 176 -11.26 -6.00 -7.51
CA PHE A 176 -12.21 -4.87 -7.58
C PHE A 176 -11.90 -3.97 -8.78
N ASP A 177 -10.65 -3.54 -8.97
CA ASP A 177 -10.27 -2.63 -10.05
C ASP A 177 -10.50 -3.26 -11.44
N LYS A 178 -10.20 -4.54 -11.60
CA LYS A 178 -10.46 -5.28 -12.84
C LYS A 178 -11.95 -5.39 -13.15
N VAL A 179 -12.79 -5.62 -12.13
CA VAL A 179 -14.25 -5.65 -12.29
C VAL A 179 -14.78 -4.26 -12.65
N ALA A 180 -14.30 -3.21 -11.97
CA ALA A 180 -14.70 -1.83 -12.22
C ALA A 180 -14.42 -1.41 -13.67
N LYS A 181 -13.25 -1.79 -14.19
CA LYS A 181 -12.87 -1.54 -15.59
C LYS A 181 -13.86 -2.15 -16.58
N VAL A 182 -14.37 -3.37 -16.31
CA VAL A 182 -15.35 -4.04 -17.18
C VAL A 182 -16.73 -3.39 -17.08
N LEU A 183 -17.07 -2.83 -15.91
CA LEU A 183 -18.29 -2.03 -15.71
C LEU A 183 -18.20 -0.62 -16.30
N GLY A 184 -17.06 -0.23 -16.88
CA GLY A 184 -16.85 1.14 -17.38
C GLY A 184 -16.72 2.18 -16.27
N LEU A 185 -16.40 1.75 -15.04
CA LEU A 185 -16.20 2.64 -13.90
C LEU A 185 -14.77 3.22 -13.90
N PRO A 186 -14.58 4.45 -13.37
CA PRO A 186 -13.26 5.02 -13.16
C PRO A 186 -12.34 4.20 -12.25
N TYR A 187 -11.04 4.41 -12.37
CA TYR A 187 -10.01 3.89 -11.47
C TYR A 187 -9.66 4.93 -10.39
N PRO A 188 -9.43 4.55 -9.11
CA PRO A 188 -9.56 3.20 -8.56
C PRO A 188 -11.02 2.76 -8.40
N GLY A 189 -11.27 1.49 -8.72
CA GLY A 189 -12.61 0.92 -8.82
C GLY A 189 -13.20 0.45 -7.49
N GLY A 190 -12.35 0.03 -6.55
CA GLY A 190 -12.76 -0.48 -5.23
C GLY A 190 -13.76 0.42 -4.48
N PRO A 191 -13.44 1.71 -4.23
CA PRO A 191 -14.33 2.62 -3.53
C PRO A 191 -15.68 2.83 -4.24
N ILE A 192 -15.68 2.86 -5.57
CA ILE A 192 -16.87 3.08 -6.38
C ILE A 192 -17.79 1.85 -6.30
N ILE A 193 -17.25 0.65 -6.50
CA ILE A 193 -18.01 -0.61 -6.35
C ILE A 193 -18.54 -0.73 -4.93
N GLY A 194 -17.73 -0.45 -3.91
CA GLY A 194 -18.16 -0.49 -2.51
C GLY A 194 -19.37 0.41 -2.24
N LYS A 195 -19.37 1.62 -2.79
CA LYS A 195 -20.50 2.55 -2.68
C LYS A 195 -21.74 2.04 -3.42
N LEU A 196 -21.60 1.59 -4.66
CA LEU A 196 -22.72 1.07 -5.47
C LEU A 196 -23.34 -0.19 -4.85
N ALA A 197 -22.52 -1.05 -4.26
CA ALA A 197 -22.97 -2.28 -3.61
C ALA A 197 -23.97 -2.03 -2.47
N THR A 198 -23.90 -0.88 -1.78
CA THR A 198 -24.86 -0.51 -0.71
C THR A 198 -26.28 -0.27 -1.22
N GLN A 199 -26.44 -0.05 -2.53
CA GLN A 199 -27.72 0.21 -3.19
C GLN A 199 -28.24 -1.03 -3.94
N GLY A 200 -27.45 -2.10 -4.01
CA GLY A 200 -27.78 -3.33 -4.72
C GLY A 200 -28.50 -4.35 -3.85
N ASP A 201 -29.10 -5.35 -4.50
CA ASP A 201 -29.63 -6.54 -3.83
C ASP A 201 -28.50 -7.59 -3.66
N PRO A 202 -28.06 -7.89 -2.42
CA PRO A 202 -26.98 -8.85 -2.17
C PRO A 202 -27.35 -10.29 -2.55
N ASN A 203 -28.63 -10.59 -2.79
CA ASN A 203 -29.11 -11.93 -3.15
C ASN A 203 -29.36 -12.11 -4.65
N ARG A 204 -29.18 -11.05 -5.45
CA ARG A 204 -29.48 -11.09 -6.90
C ARG A 204 -28.60 -12.05 -7.68
N PHE A 205 -27.33 -12.17 -7.30
CA PHE A 205 -26.33 -12.99 -7.97
C PHE A 205 -25.56 -13.85 -6.97
N HIS A 206 -25.23 -15.09 -7.37
CA HIS A 206 -24.39 -15.99 -6.59
C HIS A 206 -23.04 -16.17 -7.29
N PHE A 207 -21.98 -15.64 -6.68
CA PHE A 207 -20.63 -15.78 -7.19
C PHE A 207 -19.82 -16.83 -6.42
N PRO A 208 -18.87 -17.52 -7.08
CA PRO A 208 -18.08 -18.56 -6.44
C PRO A 208 -17.16 -17.97 -5.36
N ARG A 209 -17.06 -18.66 -4.23
CA ARG A 209 -16.03 -18.43 -3.21
C ARG A 209 -14.99 -19.53 -3.28
N ALA A 210 -13.76 -19.18 -3.65
CA ALA A 210 -12.67 -20.15 -3.71
C ALA A 210 -12.41 -20.76 -2.32
N ARG A 211 -12.23 -22.08 -2.27
CA ARG A 211 -11.82 -22.83 -1.08
C ARG A 211 -10.63 -23.71 -1.44
N LEU A 212 -9.46 -23.37 -0.94
CA LEU A 212 -8.20 -24.05 -1.25
C LEU A 212 -7.91 -25.11 -0.19
N ARG A 213 -8.25 -26.37 -0.47
CA ARG A 213 -8.17 -27.47 0.53
C ARG A 213 -6.76 -27.69 1.08
N ALA A 214 -5.74 -27.56 0.25
CA ALA A 214 -4.35 -27.78 0.65
C ALA A 214 -3.75 -26.58 1.42
N THR A 215 -4.33 -25.39 1.25
CA THR A 215 -3.85 -24.15 1.87
C THR A 215 -5.05 -23.36 2.41
N PRO A 216 -5.58 -23.73 3.59
CA PRO A 216 -6.88 -23.25 4.07
C PRO A 216 -6.94 -21.75 4.38
N TYR A 217 -5.79 -21.09 4.53
CA TYR A 217 -5.67 -19.65 4.77
C TYR A 217 -5.31 -18.85 3.50
N ASP A 218 -5.04 -19.52 2.38
CA ASP A 218 -4.79 -18.84 1.11
C ASP A 218 -6.11 -18.32 0.50
N PHE A 219 -5.97 -17.28 -0.32
CA PHE A 219 -7.06 -16.68 -1.08
C PHE A 219 -6.90 -16.93 -2.58
N SER A 220 -8.01 -16.84 -3.30
CA SER A 220 -8.04 -16.80 -4.78
C SER A 220 -9.25 -15.99 -5.21
N PHE A 221 -9.00 -14.96 -6.00
CA PHE A 221 -10.01 -14.01 -6.49
C PHE A 221 -10.20 -14.08 -8.00
N SER A 222 -9.29 -14.72 -8.75
CA SER A 222 -9.41 -14.85 -10.20
C SER A 222 -10.68 -15.57 -10.66
N GLY A 223 -11.12 -16.60 -9.93
CA GLY A 223 -12.38 -17.30 -10.21
C GLY A 223 -13.62 -16.43 -9.99
N LEU A 224 -13.63 -15.66 -8.89
CA LEU A 224 -14.66 -14.68 -8.58
C LEU A 224 -14.73 -13.60 -9.68
N LYS A 225 -13.59 -12.96 -9.97
CA LYS A 225 -13.45 -11.96 -11.04
C LYS A 225 -14.00 -12.48 -12.38
N THR A 226 -13.59 -13.68 -12.80
CA THR A 226 -14.01 -14.26 -14.07
C THR A 226 -15.52 -14.50 -14.11
N SER A 227 -16.09 -15.01 -13.01
CA SER A 227 -17.53 -15.20 -12.88
C SER A 227 -18.30 -13.89 -13.00
N VAL A 228 -17.84 -12.83 -12.32
CA VAL A 228 -18.46 -11.50 -12.37
C VAL A 228 -18.40 -10.91 -13.78
N ILE A 229 -17.23 -10.96 -14.44
CA ILE A 229 -17.05 -10.46 -15.80
C ILE A 229 -17.97 -11.19 -16.79
N ASN A 230 -18.12 -12.50 -16.66
CA ASN A 230 -19.02 -13.28 -17.52
C ASN A 230 -20.49 -12.91 -17.29
N THR A 231 -20.90 -12.68 -16.05
CA THR A 231 -22.25 -12.20 -15.73
C THR A 231 -22.51 -10.84 -16.37
N ILE A 232 -21.59 -9.88 -16.25
CA ILE A 232 -21.72 -8.55 -16.86
C ILE A 232 -21.90 -8.66 -18.37
N ARG A 233 -21.06 -9.46 -19.04
CA ARG A 233 -21.14 -9.66 -20.50
C ARG A 233 -22.45 -10.30 -20.93
N SER A 234 -22.94 -11.28 -20.17
CA SER A 234 -24.22 -11.95 -20.44
C SER A 234 -25.40 -10.97 -20.36
N LEU A 235 -25.42 -10.11 -19.34
CA LEU A 235 -26.46 -9.08 -19.18
C LEU A 235 -26.42 -8.05 -20.32
N GLN A 236 -25.23 -7.60 -20.72
CA GLN A 236 -25.06 -6.66 -21.84
C GLN A 236 -25.53 -7.24 -23.18
N GLN A 237 -25.40 -8.55 -23.39
CA GLN A 237 -25.86 -9.24 -24.60
C GLN A 237 -27.37 -9.50 -24.62
N SER A 238 -28.03 -9.56 -23.45
CA SER A 238 -29.42 -10.01 -23.33
C SER A 238 -30.46 -8.90 -23.55
N SER A 239 -30.12 -7.62 -23.40
CA SER A 239 -30.80 -6.40 -23.92
C SER A 239 -30.23 -5.14 -23.23
N PRO A 240 -30.32 -3.93 -23.82
CA PRO A 240 -29.75 -2.70 -23.23
C PRO A 240 -30.49 -2.17 -21.98
N GLY A 241 -31.62 -2.77 -21.59
CA GLY A 241 -32.48 -2.30 -20.50
C GLY A 241 -32.24 -2.93 -19.12
N ASP A 242 -31.33 -3.91 -19.02
CA ASP A 242 -31.06 -4.68 -17.79
C ASP A 242 -29.71 -4.32 -17.13
N MET A 243 -29.08 -3.21 -17.52
CA MET A 243 -27.96 -2.68 -16.74
C MET A 243 -28.47 -1.92 -15.51
N PRO A 244 -27.90 -2.15 -14.31
CA PRO A 244 -28.23 -1.38 -13.11
C PRO A 244 -27.83 0.09 -13.21
#